data_AF-A0A6N7JKP7-F1
#
_entry.id   AF-A0A6N7JKP7-F1
#
_cell.length_a   1.000
_cell.length_b   1.000
_cell.length_c   1.000
_cell.angle_alpha   90.00
_cell.angle_beta   90.00
_cell.angle_gamma   90.00
#
_symmetry.space_group_name_H-M   'P 1'
#
loop_
_entity.id
_entity.type
_entity.pdbx_description
1 polymer ?
#
loop_
_entity_poly.entity_id
_entity_poly.type
_entity_poly.pdbx_seq_one_letter_code
_entity_poly.pdbx_strand_id
1 'polypeptide(L)'
;MGLIDRIGDVINANLSSLLDRAEDPEIALNQAIREMEDTLSELRCGTVRMIAERKGLSENWRAAEFEMLEWERKAETALTHGREDLARAALAAREEIRRAAAPAEAELQALTDAIARMTEDARQLEAKLAEAHARRRALAARYRGAVDRLRARTTLYDGRLDDAMARCAEIDREIDWVEAKGETLSQRRPRDLSAEIAALESQGKVDEELAALKKRLAERADRA
;
A
#
# COMPACT_ATOMS: atom_id res chain seq x y z
N MET A 1 18.12 -9.21 6.98
CA MET A 1 16.87 -9.76 6.41
C MET A 1 16.15 -8.60 5.74
N GLY A 2 15.74 -8.73 4.48
CA GLY A 2 15.06 -7.64 3.76
C GLY A 2 13.67 -7.38 4.33
N LEU A 3 13.13 -6.17 4.11
CA LEU A 3 11.73 -5.84 4.44
C LEU A 3 10.75 -6.79 3.73
N ILE A 4 11.05 -7.13 2.47
CA ILE A 4 10.22 -8.03 1.64
C ILE A 4 10.24 -9.46 2.20
N ASP A 5 11.39 -9.95 2.64
CA ASP A 5 11.50 -11.27 3.28
C ASP A 5 10.67 -11.31 4.56
N ARG A 6 10.73 -10.26 5.38
CA ARG A 6 9.93 -10.13 6.60
C ARG A 6 8.43 -10.12 6.32
N ILE A 7 7.99 -9.38 5.29
CA ILE A 7 6.58 -9.37 4.86
C ILE A 7 6.14 -10.78 4.45
N GLY A 8 6.95 -11.47 3.64
CA GLY A 8 6.67 -12.84 3.22
C GLY A 8 6.57 -13.81 4.38
N ASP A 9 7.49 -13.73 5.34
CA ASP A 9 7.46 -14.57 6.54
C ASP A 9 6.21 -14.29 7.39
N VAL A 10 5.84 -13.02 7.56
CA VAL A 10 4.66 -12.62 8.32
C VAL A 10 3.36 -13.05 7.62
N ILE A 11 3.25 -12.87 6.30
CA ILE A 11 2.12 -13.30 5.46
C ILE A 11 2.04 -14.83 5.35
N ASN A 12 3.12 -15.57 5.60
CA ASN A 12 3.09 -17.03 5.62
C ASN A 12 3.04 -17.63 7.04
N ALA A 13 3.29 -16.82 8.08
CA ALA A 13 3.26 -17.27 9.47
C ALA A 13 1.89 -17.85 9.84
N ASN A 14 1.88 -19.11 10.27
CA ASN A 14 0.67 -19.73 10.81
C ASN A 14 0.54 -19.33 12.28
N LEU A 15 -0.42 -18.45 12.56
CA LEU A 15 -0.65 -17.94 13.90
C LEU A 15 -1.02 -19.04 14.90
N SER A 16 -1.58 -20.17 14.46
CA SER A 16 -1.86 -21.30 15.35
C SER A 16 -0.57 -21.97 15.80
N SER A 17 0.37 -22.18 14.87
CA SER A 17 1.66 -22.77 15.18
C SER A 17 2.55 -21.89 16.07
N LEU A 18 2.38 -20.56 15.98
CA LEU A 18 3.01 -19.60 16.88
C LEU A 18 2.50 -19.77 18.30
N LEU A 19 1.18 -19.88 18.46
CA LEU A 19 0.53 -20.04 19.77
C LEU A 19 0.83 -21.39 20.41
N ASP A 20 0.90 -22.47 19.61
CA ASP A 20 1.16 -23.82 20.11
C ASP A 20 2.59 -24.01 20.65
N ARG A 21 3.53 -23.16 20.22
CA ARG A 21 4.95 -23.21 20.61
C ARG A 21 5.32 -22.18 21.67
N ALA A 22 4.44 -21.22 21.94
CA ALA A 22 4.70 -20.15 22.88
C ALA A 22 4.46 -20.62 24.32
N GLU A 23 5.41 -20.31 25.20
CA GLU A 23 5.27 -20.54 26.64
C GLU A 23 4.22 -19.60 27.25
N ASP A 24 4.15 -18.37 26.72
CA ASP A 24 3.06 -17.42 26.95
C ASP A 24 2.42 -17.02 25.60
N PRO A 25 1.26 -17.60 25.24
CA PRO A 25 0.60 -17.35 23.95
C PRO A 25 0.10 -15.92 23.81
N GLU A 26 -0.14 -15.21 24.92
CA GLU A 26 -0.64 -13.85 24.90
C GLU A 26 0.46 -12.85 24.58
N ILE A 27 1.61 -12.97 25.25
CA ILE A 27 2.80 -12.17 24.96
C ILE A 27 3.25 -12.40 23.51
N ALA A 28 3.30 -13.66 23.07
CA ALA A 28 3.67 -14.00 21.70
C ALA A 28 2.72 -13.40 20.66
N LEU A 29 1.41 -13.44 20.91
CA LEU A 29 0.41 -12.85 20.02
C LEU A 29 0.50 -11.32 19.97
N ASN A 30 0.70 -10.66 21.12
CA ASN A 30 0.86 -9.22 21.20
C ASN A 30 2.12 -8.75 20.46
N GLN A 31 3.22 -9.49 20.59
CA GLN A 31 4.45 -9.20 19.85
C GLN A 31 4.24 -9.37 18.34
N ALA A 32 3.60 -10.46 17.91
CA ALA A 32 3.30 -10.68 16.49
C ALA A 32 2.41 -9.57 15.91
N ILE A 33 1.39 -9.11 16.66
CA ILE A 33 0.54 -7.98 16.23
C ILE A 33 1.36 -6.72 16.04
N ARG A 34 2.24 -6.36 17.00
CA ARG A 34 3.10 -5.16 16.89
C ARG A 34 4.01 -5.25 15.66
N GLU A 35 4.65 -6.39 15.43
CA GLU A 35 5.50 -6.60 14.25
C GLU A 35 4.73 -6.49 12.94
N MET A 36 3.49 -7.01 12.89
CA MET A 36 2.59 -6.85 11.75
C MET A 36 2.19 -5.38 11.53
N GLU A 37 1.88 -4.63 12.59
CA GLU A 37 1.54 -3.20 12.52
C GLU A 37 2.71 -2.37 11.98
N ASP A 38 3.92 -2.59 12.52
CA ASP A 38 5.13 -1.90 12.10
C ASP A 38 5.45 -2.20 10.63
N THR A 39 5.39 -3.48 10.25
CA THR A 39 5.63 -3.91 8.86
C THR A 39 4.60 -3.31 7.90
N LEU A 40 3.31 -3.26 8.29
CA LEU A 40 2.26 -2.64 7.48
C LEU A 40 2.49 -1.15 7.30
N SER A 41 2.91 -0.45 8.35
CA SER A 41 3.25 0.99 8.30
C SER A 41 4.42 1.26 7.36
N GLU A 42 5.51 0.48 7.48
CA GLU A 42 6.67 0.55 6.59
C GLU A 42 6.29 0.28 5.13
N LEU A 43 5.50 -0.77 4.89
CA LEU A 43 5.03 -1.16 3.57
C LEU A 43 4.23 -0.03 2.91
N ARG A 44 3.25 0.54 3.63
CA ARG A 44 2.44 1.68 3.14
C ARG A 44 3.30 2.90 2.81
N CYS A 45 4.26 3.24 3.67
CA CYS A 45 5.17 4.36 3.43
C CYS A 45 6.11 4.11 2.23
N GLY A 46 6.51 2.85 2.01
CA GLY A 46 7.22 2.43 0.80
C GLY A 46 6.37 2.63 -0.45
N THR A 47 5.13 2.12 -0.46
CA THR A 47 4.21 2.24 -1.59
C THR A 47 3.91 3.69 -1.95
N VAL A 48 3.68 4.57 -0.98
CA VAL A 48 3.44 6.00 -1.22
C VAL A 48 4.64 6.67 -1.89
N ARG A 49 5.88 6.34 -1.46
CA ARG A 49 7.09 6.87 -2.09
C ARG A 49 7.21 6.42 -3.55
N MET A 50 6.92 5.15 -3.83
CA MET A 50 6.94 4.63 -5.21
C MET A 50 5.86 5.26 -6.08
N ILE A 51 4.68 5.56 -5.53
CA ILE A 51 3.62 6.27 -6.25
C ILE A 51 4.08 7.69 -6.62
N ALA A 52 4.73 8.40 -5.69
CA ALA A 52 5.26 9.73 -5.95
C ALA A 52 6.36 9.69 -7.03
N GLU A 53 7.26 8.72 -6.96
CA GLU A 53 8.30 8.48 -7.96
C GLU A 53 7.70 8.18 -9.35
N ARG A 54 6.74 7.25 -9.42
CA ARG A 54 6.00 6.93 -10.65
C ARG A 54 5.33 8.18 -11.24
N LYS A 55 4.75 9.05 -10.39
CA LYS A 55 4.10 10.28 -10.84
C LYS A 55 5.11 11.23 -11.48
N GLY A 56 6.23 11.49 -10.81
CA GLY A 56 7.28 12.35 -11.36
C GLY A 56 7.85 11.81 -12.68
N LEU A 57 8.07 10.50 -12.76
CA LEU A 57 8.53 9.86 -13.99
C LEU A 57 7.48 9.92 -15.12
N SER A 58 6.18 9.75 -14.80
CA SER A 58 5.07 9.87 -15.75
C SER A 58 4.98 11.29 -16.33
N GLU A 59 5.13 12.31 -15.49
CA GLU A 59 5.14 13.71 -15.93
C GLU A 59 6.29 14.00 -16.90
N ASN A 60 7.51 13.51 -16.58
CA ASN A 60 8.68 13.64 -17.46
C ASN A 60 8.47 12.91 -18.80
N TRP A 61 7.93 11.69 -18.76
CA TRP A 61 7.64 10.90 -19.95
C TRP A 61 6.59 11.58 -20.84
N ARG A 62 5.52 12.16 -20.25
CA ARG A 62 4.51 12.93 -20.99
C ARG A 62 5.09 14.19 -21.64
N ALA A 63 6.03 14.87 -20.97
CA ALA A 63 6.70 16.02 -21.56
C ALA A 63 7.50 15.62 -22.81
N ALA A 64 8.23 14.49 -22.73
CA ALA A 64 8.94 13.94 -23.88
C ALA A 64 7.98 13.50 -25.01
N GLU A 65 6.83 12.90 -24.65
CA GLU A 65 5.80 12.53 -25.62
C GLU A 65 5.22 13.74 -26.35
N PHE A 66 4.97 14.82 -25.62
CA PHE A 66 4.53 16.09 -26.21
C PHE A 66 5.57 16.67 -27.16
N GLU A 67 6.84 16.70 -26.76
CA GLU A 67 7.93 17.18 -27.61
C GLU A 67 8.07 16.35 -28.90
N MET A 68 7.94 15.02 -28.81
CA MET A 68 7.97 14.14 -29.97
C MET A 68 6.87 14.46 -30.99
N LEU A 69 5.67 14.80 -30.52
CA LEU A 69 4.56 15.18 -31.40
C LEU A 69 4.74 16.55 -32.04
N GLU A 70 5.32 17.50 -31.31
CA GLU A 70 5.68 18.79 -31.89
C GLU A 70 6.70 18.61 -33.03
N TRP A 71 7.67 17.72 -32.87
CA TRP A 71 8.60 17.36 -33.94
C TRP A 71 7.93 16.65 -35.12
N GLU A 72 6.93 15.80 -34.86
CA GLU A 72 6.12 15.18 -35.92
C GLU A 72 5.32 16.21 -36.70
N ARG A 73 4.63 17.14 -36.04
CA ARG A 73 3.90 18.25 -36.68
C ARG A 73 4.82 19.13 -37.53
N LYS A 74 6.03 19.42 -37.04
CA LYS A 74 7.06 20.14 -37.82
C LYS A 74 7.49 19.36 -39.06
N ALA A 75 7.63 18.04 -38.96
CA ALA A 75 7.96 17.19 -40.10
C ALA A 75 6.85 17.19 -41.16
N GLU A 76 5.58 17.07 -40.73
CA GLU A 76 4.42 17.15 -41.61
C GLU A 76 4.36 18.51 -42.34
N THR A 77 4.54 19.60 -41.60
CA THR A 77 4.57 20.96 -42.18
C THR A 77 5.69 21.12 -43.21
N ALA A 78 6.87 20.59 -42.92
CA ALA A 78 7.99 20.61 -43.87
C ALA A 78 7.68 19.84 -45.15
N LEU A 79 7.03 18.68 -45.06
CA LEU A 79 6.57 17.90 -46.21
C LEU A 79 5.52 18.64 -47.04
N THR A 80 4.56 19.32 -46.42
CA THR A 80 3.55 20.11 -47.15
C THR A 80 4.16 21.25 -47.95
N HIS A 81 5.33 21.75 -47.55
CA HIS A 81 6.10 22.76 -48.26
C HIS A 81 7.18 22.19 -49.18
N GLY A 82 7.21 20.87 -49.41
CA GLY A 82 8.18 20.21 -50.29
C GLY A 82 9.62 20.19 -49.75
N ARG A 83 9.83 20.48 -48.47
CA ARG A 83 11.15 20.51 -47.82
C ARG A 83 11.43 19.19 -47.10
N GLU A 84 11.74 18.16 -47.87
CA GLU A 84 12.05 16.82 -47.36
C GLU A 84 13.28 16.78 -46.43
N ASP A 85 14.26 17.64 -46.67
CA ASP A 85 15.46 17.80 -45.85
C ASP A 85 15.11 18.18 -44.40
N LEU A 86 14.23 19.16 -44.23
CA LEU A 86 13.74 19.57 -42.91
C LEU A 86 12.83 18.53 -42.27
N ALA A 87 12.02 17.83 -43.07
CA ALA A 87 11.18 16.76 -42.56
C ALA A 87 12.03 15.61 -41.98
N ARG A 88 13.10 15.20 -42.68
CA ARG A 88 14.04 14.18 -42.18
C ARG A 88 14.76 14.65 -40.92
N ALA A 89 15.18 15.91 -40.86
CA ALA A 89 15.80 16.46 -39.66
C ALA A 89 14.86 16.48 -38.45
N ALA A 90 13.59 16.87 -38.64
CA ALA A 90 12.58 16.86 -37.59
C ALA A 90 12.27 15.43 -37.09
N LEU A 91 12.19 14.45 -38.00
CA LEU A 91 12.00 13.04 -37.62
C LEU A 91 13.23 12.47 -36.89
N ALA A 92 14.44 12.87 -37.25
CA ALA A 92 15.66 12.49 -36.53
C ALA A 92 15.66 13.04 -35.09
N ALA A 93 15.29 14.31 -34.91
CA ALA A 93 15.15 14.90 -33.58
C ALA A 93 14.11 14.17 -32.72
N ARG A 94 12.96 13.79 -33.32
CA ARG A 94 11.94 12.97 -32.65
C ARG A 94 12.50 11.63 -32.19
N GLU A 95 13.27 10.96 -33.05
CA GLU A 95 13.85 9.64 -32.74
C GLU A 95 14.88 9.70 -31.61
N GLU A 96 15.68 10.77 -31.53
CA GLU A 96 16.60 10.97 -30.41
C GLU A 96 15.86 11.14 -29.07
N ILE A 97 14.78 11.91 -29.05
CA ILE A 97 13.92 12.06 -27.86
C ILE A 97 13.29 10.72 -27.48
N ARG A 98 12.79 9.95 -28.45
CA ARG A 98 12.23 8.62 -28.21
C ARG A 98 13.25 7.69 -27.55
N ARG A 99 14.48 7.66 -28.06
CA ARG A 99 15.56 6.84 -27.50
C ARG A 99 15.92 7.26 -26.09
N ALA A 100 15.94 8.56 -25.80
CA ALA A 100 16.17 9.09 -24.46
C ALA A 100 15.03 8.76 -23.49
N ALA A 101 13.78 8.69 -23.97
CA ALA A 101 12.60 8.40 -23.16
C ALA A 101 12.32 6.90 -22.94
N ALA A 102 12.86 6.01 -23.79
CA ALA A 102 12.61 4.56 -23.71
C ALA A 102 12.96 3.92 -22.34
N PRO A 103 14.05 4.29 -21.64
CA PRO A 103 14.33 3.77 -20.30
C PRO A 103 13.26 4.16 -19.28
N ALA A 104 12.75 5.39 -19.37
CA ALA A 104 11.71 5.89 -18.46
C ALA A 104 10.40 5.12 -18.61
N GLU A 105 10.05 4.69 -19.83
CA GLU A 105 8.87 3.86 -20.07
C GLU A 105 8.99 2.48 -19.39
N ALA A 106 10.14 1.82 -19.54
CA ALA A 106 10.39 0.53 -18.89
C ALA A 106 10.38 0.63 -17.36
N GLU A 107 10.97 1.71 -16.82
CA GLU A 107 10.95 1.99 -15.39
C GLU A 107 9.55 2.30 -14.87
N LEU A 108 8.73 3.03 -15.63
CA LEU A 108 7.34 3.31 -15.29
C LEU A 108 6.50 2.03 -15.14
N GLN A 109 6.72 1.07 -16.06
CA GLN A 109 6.08 -0.24 -16.01
C GLN A 109 6.53 -1.03 -14.77
N ALA A 110 7.85 -1.06 -14.50
CA ALA A 110 8.39 -1.75 -13.33
C ALA A 110 7.85 -1.17 -12.01
N LEU A 111 7.78 0.16 -11.89
CA LEU A 111 7.18 0.83 -10.73
C LEU A 111 5.70 0.49 -10.58
N THR A 112 4.95 0.46 -11.68
CA THR A 112 3.52 0.12 -11.67
C THR A 112 3.29 -1.30 -11.16
N ASP A 113 4.05 -2.27 -11.65
CA ASP A 113 3.95 -3.66 -11.22
C ASP A 113 4.36 -3.84 -9.75
N ALA A 114 5.39 -3.11 -9.29
CA ALA A 114 5.82 -3.15 -7.91
C ALA A 114 4.81 -2.51 -6.94
N ILE A 115 4.20 -1.37 -7.31
CA ILE A 115 3.13 -0.74 -6.53
C ILE A 115 1.93 -1.69 -6.39
N ALA A 116 1.53 -2.36 -7.48
CA ALA A 116 0.43 -3.32 -7.46
C ALA A 116 0.71 -4.49 -6.50
N ARG A 117 1.94 -5.04 -6.54
CA ARG A 117 2.38 -6.10 -5.62
C ARG A 117 2.34 -5.65 -4.17
N MET A 118 2.98 -4.52 -3.85
CA MET A 118 3.02 -4.02 -2.46
C MET A 118 1.63 -3.68 -1.92
N THR A 119 0.71 -3.24 -2.78
CA THR A 119 -0.68 -2.98 -2.40
C THR A 119 -1.42 -4.26 -2.05
N GLU A 120 -1.21 -5.34 -2.82
CA GLU A 120 -1.80 -6.65 -2.51
C GLU A 120 -1.17 -7.25 -1.24
N ASP A 121 0.15 -7.15 -1.07
CA ASP A 121 0.84 -7.60 0.14
C ASP A 121 0.31 -6.87 1.38
N ALA A 122 0.06 -5.55 1.28
CA ALA A 122 -0.54 -4.77 2.35
C ALA A 122 -1.95 -5.26 2.70
N ARG A 123 -2.76 -5.58 1.69
CA ARG A 123 -4.12 -6.12 1.88
C ARG A 123 -4.09 -7.49 2.59
N GLN A 124 -3.13 -8.35 2.24
CA GLN A 124 -2.97 -9.65 2.88
C GLN A 124 -2.52 -9.51 4.34
N LEU A 125 -1.57 -8.59 4.60
CA LEU A 125 -1.10 -8.31 5.94
C LEU A 125 -2.21 -7.71 6.82
N GLU A 126 -3.05 -6.83 6.28
CA GLU A 126 -4.25 -6.32 6.96
C GLU A 126 -5.23 -7.43 7.34
N ALA A 127 -5.49 -8.38 6.43
CA ALA A 127 -6.36 -9.51 6.71
C ALA A 127 -5.81 -10.39 7.85
N LYS A 128 -4.50 -10.63 7.86
CA LYS A 128 -3.83 -11.35 8.95
C LYS A 128 -3.86 -10.61 10.28
N LEU A 129 -3.67 -9.29 10.25
CA LEU A 129 -3.75 -8.47 11.44
C LEU A 129 -5.16 -8.53 12.05
N ALA A 130 -6.20 -8.46 11.22
CA ALA A 130 -7.58 -8.65 11.65
C ALA A 130 -7.83 -10.04 12.27
N GLU A 131 -7.26 -11.10 11.67
CA GLU A 131 -7.29 -12.44 12.25
C GLU A 131 -6.60 -12.49 13.61
N ALA A 132 -5.42 -11.88 13.74
CA ALA A 132 -4.65 -11.85 14.98
C ALA A 132 -5.40 -11.14 16.11
N HIS A 133 -6.03 -9.99 15.83
CA HIS A 133 -6.89 -9.30 16.79
C HIS A 133 -8.11 -10.15 17.19
N ALA A 134 -8.75 -10.85 16.24
CA ALA A 134 -9.86 -11.74 16.54
C ALA A 134 -9.44 -12.88 17.48
N ARG A 135 -8.27 -13.48 17.24
CA ARG A 135 -7.72 -14.52 18.12
C ARG A 135 -7.36 -13.99 19.51
N ARG A 136 -6.81 -12.78 19.59
CA ARG A 136 -6.51 -12.14 20.88
C ARG A 136 -7.77 -11.95 21.72
N ARG A 137 -8.84 -11.42 21.12
CA ARG A 137 -10.15 -11.28 21.78
C ARG A 137 -10.70 -12.63 22.25
N ALA A 138 -10.56 -13.67 21.42
CA ALA A 138 -11.00 -15.01 21.80
C ALA A 138 -10.20 -15.59 22.99
N LEU A 139 -8.88 -15.38 23.04
CA LEU A 139 -8.05 -15.80 24.17
C LEU A 139 -8.43 -15.07 25.46
N ALA A 140 -8.59 -13.74 25.39
CA ALA A 140 -9.01 -12.93 26.52
C ALA A 140 -10.38 -13.34 27.05
N ALA A 141 -11.36 -13.55 26.17
CA ALA A 141 -12.69 -14.03 26.56
C ALA A 141 -12.65 -15.42 27.21
N ARG A 142 -11.79 -16.33 26.72
CA ARG A 142 -11.59 -17.66 27.33
C ARG A 142 -10.96 -17.55 28.71
N TYR A 143 -9.99 -16.65 28.88
CA TYR A 143 -9.34 -16.40 30.17
C TYR A 143 -10.34 -15.85 31.19
N ARG A 144 -11.08 -14.78 30.83
CA ARG A 144 -12.18 -14.23 31.66
C ARG A 144 -13.18 -15.31 32.08
N GLY A 145 -13.68 -16.10 31.12
CA GLY A 145 -14.63 -17.17 31.43
C GLY A 145 -14.05 -18.32 32.27
N ALA A 146 -12.75 -18.55 32.26
CA ALA A 146 -12.10 -19.49 33.18
C ALA A 146 -12.00 -18.91 34.59
N VAL A 147 -11.63 -17.64 34.73
CA VAL A 147 -11.58 -16.91 36.00
C VAL A 147 -12.97 -16.82 36.64
N ASP A 148 -14.02 -16.50 35.87
CA ASP A 148 -15.39 -16.42 36.37
C ASP A 148 -15.93 -17.78 36.85
N ARG A 149 -15.57 -18.87 36.15
CA ARG A 149 -15.90 -20.24 36.59
C ARG A 149 -15.17 -20.62 37.87
N LEU A 150 -13.90 -20.21 38.01
CA LEU A 150 -13.16 -20.36 39.27
C LEU A 150 -13.84 -19.56 40.38
N ARG A 151 -14.21 -18.29 40.17
CA ARG A 151 -14.98 -17.48 41.14
C ARG A 151 -16.24 -18.19 41.62
N ALA A 152 -17.09 -18.65 40.70
CA ALA A 152 -18.35 -19.29 41.04
C ALA A 152 -18.15 -20.58 41.87
N ARG A 153 -17.01 -21.26 41.71
CA ARG A 153 -16.67 -22.48 42.45
C ARG A 153 -15.93 -22.19 43.76
N THR A 154 -15.41 -20.98 43.95
CA THR A 154 -14.57 -20.58 45.08
C THR A 154 -15.30 -19.52 45.90
N THR A 155 -16.25 -19.94 46.73
CA THR A 155 -16.98 -19.08 47.69
C THR A 155 -16.16 -18.73 48.94
N LEU A 156 -14.88 -19.13 49.01
CA LEU A 156 -13.98 -18.87 50.12
C LEU A 156 -12.86 -17.93 49.66
N TYR A 157 -12.69 -16.84 50.39
CA TYR A 157 -11.75 -15.74 50.13
C TYR A 157 -10.31 -16.27 50.00
N ASP A 158 -9.76 -16.29 48.77
CA ASP A 158 -8.38 -16.67 48.48
C ASP A 158 -7.72 -15.57 47.63
N GLY A 159 -6.70 -14.90 48.18
CA GLY A 159 -6.03 -13.75 47.55
C GLY A 159 -5.32 -14.08 46.23
N ARG A 160 -5.14 -15.36 45.90
CA ARG A 160 -4.67 -15.81 44.57
C ARG A 160 -5.69 -15.51 43.46
N LEU A 161 -6.96 -15.43 43.82
CA LEU A 161 -8.05 -15.14 42.90
C LEU A 161 -8.07 -13.64 42.55
N ASP A 162 -7.72 -12.78 43.51
CA ASP A 162 -7.53 -11.35 43.28
C ASP A 162 -6.33 -11.06 42.36
N ASP A 163 -5.25 -11.83 42.47
CA ASP A 163 -4.05 -11.68 41.63
C ASP A 163 -4.31 -12.10 40.17
N ALA A 164 -5.03 -13.20 39.97
CA ALA A 164 -5.49 -13.64 38.64
C ALA A 164 -6.46 -12.63 38.01
N MET A 165 -7.29 -11.98 38.82
CA MET A 165 -8.17 -10.92 38.38
C MET A 165 -7.43 -9.64 38.02
N ALA A 166 -6.42 -9.25 38.81
CA ALA A 166 -5.59 -8.09 38.51
C ALA A 166 -4.89 -8.26 37.16
N ARG A 167 -4.35 -9.46 36.89
CA ARG A 167 -3.83 -9.84 35.57
C ARG A 167 -4.87 -9.77 34.47
N CYS A 168 -6.08 -10.30 34.70
CA CYS A 168 -7.16 -10.21 33.71
C CYS A 168 -7.52 -8.75 33.39
N ALA A 169 -7.60 -7.89 34.40
CA ALA A 169 -7.91 -6.48 34.22
C ALA A 169 -6.76 -5.70 33.54
N GLU A 170 -5.52 -6.11 33.76
CA GLU A 170 -4.35 -5.58 33.07
C GLU A 170 -4.34 -5.96 31.59
N ILE A 171 -4.60 -7.25 31.29
CA ILE A 171 -4.82 -7.77 29.95
C ILE A 171 -5.94 -7.02 29.24
N ASP A 172 -7.07 -6.81 29.92
CA ASP A 172 -8.21 -6.10 29.36
C ASP A 172 -7.85 -4.65 29.01
N ARG A 173 -7.12 -3.95 29.89
CA ARG A 173 -6.63 -2.60 29.60
C ARG A 173 -5.62 -2.56 28.48
N GLU A 174 -4.75 -3.55 28.37
CA GLU A 174 -3.76 -3.62 27.28
C GLU A 174 -4.45 -3.95 25.95
N ILE A 175 -5.45 -4.84 25.96
CA ILE A 175 -6.31 -5.11 24.80
C ILE A 175 -7.06 -3.84 24.41
N ASP A 176 -7.73 -3.18 25.35
CA ASP A 176 -8.46 -1.94 25.09
C ASP A 176 -7.53 -0.82 24.60
N TRP A 177 -6.30 -0.74 25.09
CA TRP A 177 -5.32 0.24 24.62
C TRP A 177 -4.81 -0.07 23.22
N VAL A 178 -4.47 -1.33 22.93
CA VAL A 178 -4.05 -1.73 21.58
C VAL A 178 -5.23 -1.67 20.61
N GLU A 179 -6.45 -1.99 21.05
CA GLU A 179 -7.66 -1.82 20.24
C GLU A 179 -7.96 -0.34 20.03
N ALA A 180 -7.92 0.53 21.04
CA ALA A 180 -8.09 1.97 20.85
C ALA A 180 -7.01 2.53 19.92
N LYS A 181 -5.75 2.09 20.03
CA LYS A 181 -4.66 2.50 19.12
C LYS A 181 -4.87 1.95 17.70
N GLY A 182 -5.25 0.69 17.58
CA GLY A 182 -5.63 0.03 16.33
C GLY A 182 -6.89 0.63 15.70
N GLU A 183 -7.82 1.11 16.51
CA GLU A 183 -9.07 1.76 16.14
C GLU A 183 -8.82 3.22 15.81
N THR A 184 -7.82 3.89 16.38
CA THR A 184 -7.34 5.21 15.92
C THR A 184 -6.60 5.07 14.57
N LEU A 185 -5.79 4.01 14.43
CA LEU A 185 -5.17 3.59 13.16
C LEU A 185 -6.20 3.14 12.11
N SER A 186 -7.35 2.62 12.54
CA SER A 186 -8.48 2.17 11.71
C SER A 186 -9.58 3.23 11.56
N GLN A 187 -9.61 4.30 12.36
CA GLN A 187 -10.45 5.48 12.21
C GLN A 187 -9.88 6.39 11.11
N ARG A 188 -8.55 6.34 10.90
CA ARG A 188 -8.00 6.40 9.53
C ARG A 188 -8.44 5.13 8.80
N ARG A 189 -9.64 5.18 8.23
CA ARG A 189 -10.29 4.01 7.64
C ARG A 189 -9.34 3.26 6.68
N PRO A 190 -9.39 1.92 6.61
CA PRO A 190 -8.82 1.18 5.46
C PRO A 190 -9.48 1.61 4.13
N ARG A 191 -10.68 2.20 4.20
CA ARG A 191 -11.35 2.92 3.12
C ARG A 191 -10.83 4.34 2.85
N ASP A 192 -9.88 4.86 3.63
CA ASP A 192 -9.26 6.17 3.39
C ASP A 192 -7.85 6.00 2.89
N LEU A 193 -6.98 5.15 3.46
CA LEU A 193 -5.58 5.13 2.98
C LEU A 193 -5.37 4.29 1.71
N SER A 194 -5.94 3.09 1.64
CA SER A 194 -5.93 2.29 0.39
C SER A 194 -6.81 2.94 -0.67
N ALA A 195 -7.86 3.65 -0.27
CA ALA A 195 -8.65 4.46 -1.18
C ALA A 195 -7.98 5.79 -1.54
N GLU A 196 -7.12 6.37 -0.69
CA GLU A 196 -6.28 7.54 -0.98
C GLU A 196 -5.17 7.12 -1.92
N ILE A 197 -4.55 5.96 -1.70
CA ILE A 197 -3.60 5.34 -2.63
C ILE A 197 -4.30 5.08 -3.97
N ALA A 198 -5.44 4.39 -3.96
CA ALA A 198 -6.23 4.18 -5.18
C ALA A 198 -6.74 5.50 -5.79
N ALA A 199 -7.02 6.51 -4.97
CA ALA A 199 -7.42 7.84 -5.43
C ALA A 199 -6.23 8.56 -6.07
N LEU A 200 -5.02 8.45 -5.52
CA LEU A 200 -3.78 8.95 -6.11
C LEU A 200 -3.48 8.24 -7.45
N GLU A 201 -3.71 6.92 -7.52
CA GLU A 201 -3.63 6.17 -8.78
C GLU A 201 -4.70 6.63 -9.78
N SER A 202 -5.93 6.83 -9.33
CA SER A 202 -7.06 7.25 -10.17
C SER A 202 -6.95 8.70 -10.62
N GLN A 203 -6.43 9.60 -9.79
CA GLN A 203 -6.13 10.98 -10.13
C GLN A 203 -5.06 11.02 -11.21
N GLY A 204 -4.02 10.18 -11.07
CA GLY A 204 -3.02 9.99 -12.13
C GLY A 204 -3.66 9.61 -13.47
N LYS A 205 -4.58 8.63 -13.47
CA LYS A 205 -5.31 8.18 -14.68
C LYS A 205 -6.29 9.23 -15.22
N VAL A 206 -7.00 9.95 -14.35
CA VAL A 206 -7.93 11.02 -14.76
C VAL A 206 -7.17 12.20 -15.35
N ASP A 207 -6.01 12.55 -14.80
CA ASP A 207 -5.12 13.57 -15.36
C ASP A 207 -4.53 13.13 -16.72
N GLU A 208 -4.27 11.83 -16.91
CA GLU A 208 -3.88 11.23 -18.21
C GLU A 208 -4.99 11.35 -19.25
N GLU A 209 -6.20 10.91 -18.88
CA GLU A 209 -7.36 10.98 -19.76
C GLU A 209 -7.72 12.42 -20.10
N LEU A 210 -7.64 13.35 -19.14
CA LEU A 210 -7.87 14.77 -19.37
C LEU A 210 -6.82 15.38 -20.30
N ALA A 211 -5.54 15.02 -20.13
CA ALA A 211 -4.47 15.46 -21.02
C ALA A 211 -4.67 14.93 -22.45
N ALA A 212 -5.00 13.64 -22.59
CA ALA A 212 -5.31 13.02 -23.87
C ALA A 212 -6.52 13.65 -24.57
N LEU A 213 -7.56 14.01 -23.79
CA LEU A 213 -8.77 14.64 -24.31
C LEU A 213 -8.52 16.09 -24.75
N LYS A 214 -7.71 16.85 -24.00
CA LYS A 214 -7.24 18.19 -24.42
C LYS A 214 -6.44 18.14 -25.73
N LYS A 215 -5.56 17.15 -25.85
CA LYS A 215 -4.71 16.92 -27.03
C LYS A 215 -5.57 16.62 -28.27
N ARG A 216 -6.55 15.72 -28.13
CA ARG A 216 -7.55 15.41 -29.18
C ARG A 216 -8.41 16.61 -29.56
N LEU A 217 -8.82 17.43 -28.60
CA LEU A 217 -9.61 18.64 -28.89
C LEU A 217 -8.79 19.70 -29.63
N ALA A 218 -7.51 19.87 -29.27
CA ALA A 218 -6.59 20.75 -30.01
C ALA A 218 -6.38 20.27 -31.46
N GLU A 219 -6.17 18.96 -31.67
CA GLU A 219 -6.07 18.37 -33.01
C GLU A 219 -7.35 18.51 -33.85
N ARG A 220 -8.52 18.54 -33.20
CA ARG A 220 -9.81 18.70 -33.88
C ARG A 220 -10.12 20.17 -34.20
N ALA A 221 -9.60 21.10 -33.40
CA ALA A 221 -9.70 22.53 -33.64
C ALA A 221 -8.76 22.99 -34.78
N ASP A 222 -7.59 22.36 -34.96
CA ASP A 222 -6.67 22.65 -36.07
C ASP A 222 -7.13 22.06 -37.43
N ARG A 223 -8.16 21.20 -37.44
CA ARG A 223 -8.73 20.57 -38.65
C ARG A 223 -10.04 21.20 -39.14
N ALA A 224 -10.56 22.21 -38.44
CA ALA A 224 -11.79 22.93 -38.76
C ALA A 224 -11.49 24.34 -39.26
#